data_AF-A0A814TR12-F1
#
_entry.id   AF-A0A814TR12-F1
#
_cell.length_a   1.000
_cell.length_b   1.000
_cell.length_c   1.000
_cell.angle_alpha   90.00
_cell.angle_beta   90.00
_cell.angle_gamma   90.00
#
_symmetry.space_group_name_H-M   'P 1'
#
loop_
_entity.id
_entity.type
_entity.pdbx_description
1 polymer ?
#
loop_
_entity_poly.entity_id
_entity_poly.type
_entity_poly.pdbx_seq_one_letter_code
_entity_poly.pdbx_strand_id
1 'polypeptide(L)'
;MLKGNGLSVSPQLTVSVNQDELETLKNYKLNAEDSTASFNNGTKSKLAEHFQADLIYNGLRAAAADGALKQREIDGISALAKKLGMADEKFQDILALYKEEEDERQKRIAFLFPKPYGETVAAIDHHYGR
;
A
#
# COMPACT_ATOMS: atom_id res chain seq x y z
N MET A 1 31.31 10.74 56.61
CA MET A 1 32.14 10.97 55.40
C MET A 1 31.53 10.17 54.25
N LEU A 2 31.47 10.79 53.07
CA LEU A 2 30.57 10.48 51.95
C LEU A 2 30.78 9.08 51.32
N LYS A 3 29.64 8.46 50.99
CA LYS A 3 29.50 7.24 50.18
C LYS A 3 29.86 7.51 48.72
N GLY A 4 30.38 6.47 48.07
CA GLY A 4 30.94 6.50 46.74
C GLY A 4 29.97 6.28 45.58
N ASN A 5 30.61 6.27 44.40
CA ASN A 5 30.31 5.57 43.16
C ASN A 5 28.95 5.77 42.46
N GLY A 6 29.03 5.98 41.15
CA GLY A 6 27.99 5.52 40.24
C GLY A 6 28.09 6.14 38.85
N LEU A 7 28.58 5.37 37.90
CA LEU A 7 28.59 5.67 36.47
C LEU A 7 27.19 6.05 35.97
N SER A 8 27.14 7.03 35.07
CA SER A 8 25.96 7.38 34.26
C SER A 8 25.63 6.22 33.32
N VAL A 9 24.41 5.67 33.46
CA VAL A 9 23.82 4.71 32.53
C VAL A 9 22.63 5.41 31.87
N SER A 10 22.63 5.47 30.54
CA SER A 10 21.55 6.06 29.74
C SER A 10 20.18 5.43 30.06
N PRO A 11 19.07 6.18 30.03
CA PRO A 11 17.75 5.60 30.24
C PRO A 11 17.41 4.67 29.06
N GLN A 12 17.17 3.39 29.33
CA GLN A 12 16.49 2.52 28.37
C GLN A 12 15.06 3.03 28.20
N LEU A 13 14.63 3.29 26.96
CA LEU A 13 13.22 3.49 26.65
C LEU A 13 12.50 2.16 26.86
N THR A 14 11.83 2.02 27.99
CA THR A 14 10.89 0.91 28.20
C THR A 14 9.60 1.25 27.46
N VAL A 15 9.37 0.62 26.30
CA VAL A 15 8.06 0.64 25.64
C VAL A 15 7.16 -0.30 26.44
N SER A 16 6.35 0.24 27.34
CA SER A 16 5.28 -0.52 27.98
C SER A 16 4.16 -0.71 26.95
N VAL A 17 4.11 -1.86 26.31
CA VAL A 17 2.95 -2.25 25.51
C VAL A 17 1.79 -2.40 26.48
N ASN A 18 0.77 -1.56 26.32
CA ASN A 18 -0.44 -1.66 27.14
C ASN A 18 -1.13 -2.98 26.80
N GLN A 19 -1.39 -3.82 27.81
CA GLN A 19 -2.04 -5.12 27.59
C GLN A 19 -3.42 -4.96 26.96
N ASP A 20 -4.10 -3.85 27.23
CA ASP A 20 -5.40 -3.54 26.63
C ASP A 20 -5.29 -3.29 25.11
N GLU A 21 -4.21 -2.64 24.65
CA GLU A 21 -3.95 -2.43 23.22
C GLU A 21 -3.65 -3.76 22.52
N LEU A 22 -2.91 -4.66 23.18
CA LEU A 22 -2.59 -5.98 22.65
C LEU A 22 -3.84 -6.85 22.51
N GLU A 23 -4.74 -6.82 23.49
CA GLU A 23 -6.02 -7.55 23.42
C GLU A 23 -6.97 -6.95 22.39
N THR A 24 -6.92 -5.64 22.17
CA THR A 24 -7.68 -4.97 21.11
C THR A 24 -7.19 -5.42 19.72
N LEU A 25 -5.88 -5.51 19.52
CA LEU A 25 -5.29 -5.99 18.26
C LEU A 25 -5.56 -7.48 17.99
N LYS A 26 -5.54 -8.33 19.03
CA LYS A 26 -5.88 -9.75 18.89
C LYS A 26 -7.33 -9.99 18.46
N ASN A 27 -8.23 -9.07 18.82
CA ASN A 27 -9.65 -9.13 18.49
C ASN A 27 -10.04 -8.33 17.24
N TYR A 28 -9.05 -7.77 16.53
CA TYR A 28 -9.28 -7.05 15.28
C TYR A 28 -9.80 -8.00 14.21
N LYS A 29 -11.07 -7.86 13.85
CA LYS A 29 -11.71 -8.60 12.76
C LYS A 29 -11.74 -7.71 11.53
N LEU A 30 -11.05 -8.12 10.46
CA LEU A 30 -10.99 -7.39 9.19
C LEU A 30 -12.35 -7.07 8.54
N ASN A 31 -13.45 -7.66 9.04
CA ASN A 31 -14.81 -7.51 8.53
C ASN A 31 -15.86 -7.23 9.63
N ALA A 32 -15.45 -6.89 10.86
CA ALA A 32 -16.40 -6.23 11.75
C ALA A 32 -16.69 -4.84 11.17
N GLU A 33 -17.90 -4.31 11.34
CA GLU A 33 -18.18 -2.91 11.06
C GLU A 33 -17.29 -2.06 11.97
N ASP A 34 -16.07 -1.81 11.51
CA ASP A 34 -15.08 -1.06 12.24
C ASP A 34 -15.48 0.42 12.15
N SER A 35 -16.27 0.84 13.12
CA SER A 35 -16.74 2.22 13.27
C SER A 35 -15.65 3.13 13.87
N THR A 36 -14.42 2.66 14.06
CA THR A 36 -13.34 3.46 14.66
C THR A 36 -12.79 4.52 13.73
N ALA A 37 -12.99 4.40 12.41
CA ALA A 37 -12.62 5.41 11.44
C ALA A 37 -13.84 6.23 10.98
N SER A 38 -14.36 7.09 11.85
CA SER A 38 -15.27 8.16 11.42
C SER A 38 -14.43 9.26 10.75
N PHE A 39 -14.30 9.20 9.43
CA PHE A 39 -13.74 10.31 8.64
C PHE A 39 -14.79 11.43 8.60
N ASN A 40 -14.76 12.29 9.60
CA ASN A 40 -15.68 13.41 9.72
C ASN A 40 -15.32 14.46 8.65
N ASN A 41 -15.92 14.36 7.47
CA ASN A 41 -15.71 15.28 6.34
C ASN A 41 -16.48 16.61 6.51
N GLY A 42 -16.58 17.10 7.76
CA GLY A 42 -17.29 18.34 8.11
C GLY A 42 -16.69 19.58 7.42
N THR A 43 -15.45 19.47 6.94
CA THR A 43 -14.82 20.39 6.00
C THR A 43 -14.28 19.57 4.84
N LYS A 44 -14.90 19.70 3.65
CA LYS A 44 -14.40 19.20 2.36
C LYS A 44 -13.07 19.87 2.00
N SER A 45 -12.02 19.51 2.73
CA SER A 45 -10.68 20.00 2.48
C SER A 45 -10.19 19.33 1.20
N LYS A 46 -9.85 20.13 0.18
CA LYS A 46 -9.23 19.61 -1.06
C LYS A 46 -8.02 18.73 -0.77
N LEU A 47 -7.30 19.01 0.32
CA LEU A 47 -6.17 18.20 0.77
C LEU A 47 -6.60 16.78 1.20
N ALA A 48 -7.70 16.64 1.92
CA ALA A 48 -8.24 15.33 2.30
C ALA A 48 -8.67 14.53 1.06
N GLU A 49 -9.32 15.20 0.10
CA GLU A 49 -9.73 14.57 -1.16
C GLU A 49 -8.54 14.09 -2.01
N HIS A 50 -7.39 14.76 -1.93
CA HIS A 50 -6.16 14.33 -2.58
C HIS A 50 -5.58 13.08 -1.90
N PHE A 51 -5.44 13.08 -0.57
CA PHE A 51 -4.91 11.92 0.15
C PHE A 51 -5.79 10.68 0.02
N GLN A 52 -7.11 10.85 -0.03
CA GLN A 52 -8.04 9.75 -0.32
C GLN A 52 -7.80 9.15 -1.71
N ALA A 53 -7.64 10.01 -2.73
CA ALA A 53 -7.38 9.54 -4.09
C ALA A 53 -6.04 8.79 -4.19
N ASP A 54 -4.99 9.33 -3.59
CA ASP A 54 -3.66 8.70 -3.54
C ASP A 54 -3.69 7.36 -2.80
N LEU A 55 -4.37 7.28 -1.65
CA LEU A 55 -4.53 6.04 -0.90
C LEU A 55 -5.24 4.96 -1.73
N ILE A 56 -6.33 5.31 -2.42
CA ILE A 56 -7.07 4.35 -3.27
C ILE A 56 -6.22 3.89 -4.45
N TYR A 57 -5.53 4.81 -5.12
CA TYR A 57 -4.64 4.47 -6.22
C TYR A 57 -3.49 3.55 -5.77
N ASN A 58 -2.83 3.86 -4.66
CA ASN A 58 -1.78 3.01 -4.09
C ASN A 58 -2.32 1.66 -3.63
N GLY A 59 -3.56 1.61 -3.15
CA GLY A 59 -4.28 0.37 -2.85
C GLY A 59 -4.45 -0.52 -4.08
N LEU A 60 -4.85 0.03 -5.23
CA LEU A 60 -4.97 -0.71 -6.49
C LEU A 60 -3.62 -1.29 -6.92
N ARG A 61 -2.55 -0.48 -6.86
CA ARG A 61 -1.20 -0.93 -7.19
C ARG A 61 -0.71 -2.04 -6.27
N ALA A 62 -0.95 -1.92 -4.97
CA ALA A 62 -0.55 -2.92 -3.99
C ALA A 62 -1.31 -4.23 -4.18
N ALA A 63 -2.61 -4.16 -4.48
CA ALA A 63 -3.42 -5.35 -4.73
C ALA A 63 -2.97 -6.11 -5.99
N ALA A 64 -2.51 -5.39 -7.02
CA ALA A 64 -1.97 -6.00 -8.23
C ALA A 64 -0.52 -6.50 -8.11
N ALA A 65 0.10 -6.46 -6.93
CA ALA A 65 1.50 -6.88 -6.78
C ALA A 65 1.72 -8.37 -7.08
N ASP A 66 0.69 -9.20 -6.93
CA ASP A 66 0.73 -10.64 -7.26
C ASP A 66 0.46 -10.93 -8.75
N GLY A 67 0.24 -9.90 -9.56
CA GLY A 67 0.00 -10.02 -11.01
C GLY A 67 -1.16 -9.14 -11.47
N ALA A 68 -2.23 -9.79 -11.96
CA ALA A 68 -3.38 -9.08 -12.49
C ALA A 68 -4.38 -8.73 -11.39
N LEU A 69 -4.85 -7.49 -11.40
CA LEU A 69 -5.89 -7.02 -10.48
C LEU A 69 -7.20 -7.78 -10.71
N LYS A 70 -7.68 -8.51 -9.70
CA LYS A 70 -8.87 -9.34 -9.74
C LYS A 70 -10.11 -8.53 -9.35
N GLN A 71 -11.28 -8.95 -9.84
CA GLN A 71 -12.54 -8.25 -9.54
C GLN A 71 -12.80 -8.13 -8.03
N ARG A 72 -12.52 -9.18 -7.26
CA ARG A 72 -12.67 -9.16 -5.79
C ARG A 72 -11.82 -8.09 -5.11
N GLU A 73 -10.62 -7.82 -5.63
CA GLU A 73 -9.72 -6.79 -5.10
C GLU A 73 -10.27 -5.40 -5.44
N ILE A 74 -10.76 -5.22 -6.67
CA ILE A 74 -11.45 -3.99 -7.10
C ILE A 74 -12.65 -3.71 -6.20
N ASP A 75 -13.50 -4.71 -5.94
CA ASP A 75 -14.69 -4.56 -5.11
C ASP A 75 -14.32 -4.19 -3.67
N GLY A 76 -13.26 -4.80 -3.11
CA GLY A 76 -12.76 -4.49 -1.77
C GLY A 76 -12.24 -3.05 -1.65
N ILE A 77 -11.50 -2.59 -2.66
CA ILE A 77 -10.96 -1.22 -2.69
C ILE A 77 -12.09 -0.21 -2.96
N SER A 78 -13.07 -0.55 -3.80
CA SER A 78 -14.27 0.27 -4.02
C SER A 78 -15.06 0.46 -2.72
N ALA A 79 -15.23 -0.60 -1.92
CA ALA A 79 -15.87 -0.51 -0.62
C ALA A 79 -15.08 0.41 0.35
N LEU A 80 -13.75 0.37 0.31
CA LEU A 80 -12.90 1.29 1.08
C LEU A 80 -13.08 2.75 0.60
N ALA A 81 -13.11 2.99 -0.71
CA ALA A 81 -13.33 4.32 -1.28
C ALA A 81 -14.67 4.92 -0.80
N LYS A 82 -15.73 4.10 -0.77
CA LYS A 82 -17.04 4.49 -0.22
C LYS A 82 -16.97 4.87 1.25
N LYS A 83 -16.25 4.10 2.07
CA LYS A 83 -16.03 4.41 3.50
C LYS A 83 -15.26 5.73 3.70
N LEU A 84 -14.40 6.10 2.75
CA LEU A 84 -13.69 7.38 2.75
C LEU A 84 -14.55 8.55 2.24
N GLY A 85 -15.79 8.29 1.82
CA GLY A 85 -16.69 9.30 1.26
C GLY A 85 -16.33 9.71 -0.18
N MET A 86 -15.59 8.87 -0.90
CA MET A 86 -15.30 9.09 -2.31
C MET A 86 -16.54 8.75 -3.16
N ALA A 87 -16.82 9.60 -4.15
CA ALA A 87 -17.86 9.34 -5.14
C ALA A 87 -17.47 8.19 -6.08
N ASP A 88 -18.46 7.40 -6.51
CA ASP A 88 -18.23 6.24 -7.37
C ASP A 88 -17.59 6.63 -8.70
N GLU A 89 -17.95 7.78 -9.28
CA GLU A 89 -17.33 8.28 -10.52
C GLU A 89 -15.83 8.53 -10.33
N LYS A 90 -15.43 9.17 -9.22
CA LYS A 90 -14.01 9.44 -8.92
C LYS A 90 -13.23 8.16 -8.71
N PHE A 91 -13.84 7.13 -8.12
CA PHE A 91 -13.21 5.81 -8.02
C PHE A 91 -13.00 5.18 -9.41
N GLN A 92 -13.99 5.27 -10.31
CA GLN A 92 -13.86 4.75 -11.67
C GLN A 92 -12.76 5.48 -12.46
N ASP A 93 -12.63 6.81 -12.30
CA ASP A 93 -11.55 7.58 -12.92
C ASP A 93 -10.17 7.11 -12.45
N ILE A 94 -10.00 6.86 -11.14
CA ILE A 94 -8.75 6.35 -10.58
C ILE A 94 -8.46 4.92 -11.08
N LEU A 95 -9.48 4.07 -11.17
CA LEU A 95 -9.34 2.71 -11.70
C LEU A 95 -8.95 2.72 -13.18
N ALA A 96 -9.51 3.63 -13.97
CA ALA A 96 -9.15 3.80 -15.38
C ALA A 96 -7.70 4.25 -15.51
N LEU A 97 -7.28 5.26 -14.75
CA LEU A 97 -5.89 5.75 -14.73
C LEU A 97 -4.89 4.62 -14.42
N TYR A 98 -5.18 3.82 -13.39
CA TYR A 98 -4.34 2.67 -13.03
C TYR A 98 -4.20 1.68 -14.19
N LYS A 99 -5.30 1.35 -14.87
CA LYS A 99 -5.28 0.42 -16.02
C LYS A 99 -4.47 0.97 -17.19
N GLU A 100 -4.63 2.25 -17.49
CA GLU A 100 -3.86 2.92 -18.55
C GLU A 100 -2.36 2.89 -18.28
N GLU A 101 -1.95 3.19 -17.04
CA GLU A 101 -0.54 3.15 -16.66
C GLU A 101 0.05 1.74 -16.67
N GLU A 102 -0.75 0.74 -16.28
CA GLU A 102 -0.35 -0.65 -16.35
C GLU A 102 -0.17 -1.10 -17.81
N ASP A 103 -1.09 -0.73 -18.70
CA ASP A 103 -0.97 -0.99 -20.13
C ASP A 103 0.28 -0.33 -20.73
N GLU A 104 0.55 0.94 -20.40
CA GLU A 104 1.77 1.64 -20.83
C GLU A 104 3.03 1.01 -20.25
N ARG A 105 3.00 0.52 -19.00
CA ARG A 105 4.10 -0.23 -18.40
C ARG A 105 4.37 -1.52 -19.17
N GLN A 106 3.33 -2.26 -19.55
CA GLN A 106 3.48 -3.49 -20.34
C GLN A 106 4.05 -3.20 -21.72
N LYS A 107 3.55 -2.16 -22.42
CA LYS A 107 4.12 -1.70 -23.70
C LYS A 107 5.60 -1.35 -23.56
N ARG A 108 5.97 -0.60 -22.51
CA ARG A 108 7.37 -0.25 -22.24
C ARG A 108 8.25 -1.48 -22.01
N ILE A 109 7.77 -2.47 -21.27
CA ILE A 109 8.51 -3.72 -21.03
C ILE A 109 8.69 -4.49 -22.34
N ALA A 110 7.64 -4.66 -23.13
CA ALA A 110 7.72 -5.34 -24.42
C ALA A 110 8.67 -4.64 -25.40
N PHE A 111 8.71 -3.30 -25.38
CA PHE A 111 9.63 -2.52 -26.21
C PHE A 111 11.10 -2.65 -25.76
N LEU A 112 11.38 -2.52 -24.45
CA LEU A 112 12.74 -2.58 -23.92
C LEU A 112 13.31 -4.00 -23.87
N PHE A 113 12.44 -4.99 -23.67
CA PHE A 113 12.79 -6.40 -23.52
C PHE A 113 11.93 -7.25 -24.48
N PRO A 114 12.16 -7.15 -25.79
CA PRO A 114 11.35 -7.85 -26.80
C PRO A 114 11.57 -9.37 -26.80
N LYS A 115 12.58 -9.85 -26.08
CA LYS A 115 12.90 -11.26 -25.92
C LYS A 115 12.74 -11.69 -24.46
N PRO A 116 12.23 -12.89 -24.19
CA PRO A 116 12.21 -13.45 -22.85
C PRO A 116 13.65 -13.55 -22.32
N TYR A 117 13.82 -13.33 -21.02
CA TYR A 117 15.14 -13.26 -20.36
C TYR A 117 16.09 -14.41 -20.75
N GLY A 118 15.57 -15.64 -20.90
CA GLY A 118 16.37 -16.80 -21.34
C GLY A 118 16.93 -16.70 -22.76
N GLU A 119 16.20 -16.08 -23.70
CA GLU A 119 16.70 -15.82 -25.06
C GLU A 119 17.68 -14.66 -25.11
N THR A 120 17.51 -13.66 -24.23
CA THR A 120 18.43 -12.54 -24.10
C THR A 120 19.77 -12.98 -23.54
N VAL A 121 19.77 -13.86 -22.53
CA VAL A 121 20.98 -14.48 -21.96
C VAL A 121 21.65 -15.40 -22.99
N ALA A 122 20.89 -16.24 -23.70
CA ALA A 122 21.45 -17.09 -24.75
C ALA A 122 22.08 -16.27 -25.91
N ALA A 123 21.50 -15.13 -26.27
CA ALA A 123 22.07 -14.23 -27.27
C ALA A 123 23.35 -13.54 -26.78
N ILE A 124 23.44 -13.23 -25.48
CA ILE A 124 24.64 -12.68 -24.84
C ILE A 124 25.74 -13.76 -24.77
N ASP A 125 25.43 -14.96 -24.30
CA ASP A 125 26.40 -16.06 -24.19
C ASP A 125 26.96 -16.47 -25.56
N HIS A 126 26.11 -16.51 -26.61
CA HIS A 126 26.56 -16.69 -27.98
C HIS A 126 27.48 -15.55 -28.47
N HIS A 127 27.26 -14.31 -28.04
CA HIS A 127 28.10 -13.17 -28.40
C HIS A 127 29.45 -13.18 -27.66
N TYR A 128 29.50 -13.70 -26.43
CA TYR A 128 30.72 -13.80 -25.61
C TYR A 128 31.38 -15.19 -25.65
N GLY A 129 30.86 -16.14 -26.43
CA GLY A 129 31.43 -17.47 -26.63
C GLY A 129 31.45 -18.34 -25.36
N ARG A 130 30.44 -18.23 -24.50
CA ARG A 130 30.26 -19.09 -23.31
C ARG A 130 29.23 -20.19 -23.54
#